data_AF-A0A7T5RF61-F1
#
_entry.id   AF-A0A7T5RF61-F1
#
_cell.length_a   1.000
_cell.length_b   1.000
_cell.length_c   1.000
_cell.angle_alpha   90.00
_cell.angle_beta   90.00
_cell.angle_gamma   90.00
#
_symmetry.space_group_name_H-M   'P 1'
#
loop_
_entity.id
_entity.type
_entity.pdbx_description
1 polymer ?
#
loop_
_entity_poly.entity_id
_entity_poly.type
_entity_poly.pdbx_seq_one_letter_code
_entity_poly.pdbx_strand_id
1 'polypeptide(L)'
;MKDKKMLDQLKQTYLQTQPSKRLVKFGWVNLKPRLVDEREEQILFVRIPRQNFAHFVSFTVVVLIIVLGTFFGLIEVAQAALPGEPLYPLKRLSETIISTVSPTSNVAVEHRAKEVLDLSKKGKQNQSLKRAVEEYKEAVLESRQKIAPSSSGEQEFQQRLEEQEEQFREARKSGPSEQLEKAAEIAREGRSGPGGDGNRDNENEKEPETKTDDRSGSNSGSN
;
A
#
# COMPACT_ATOMS: atom_id res chain seq x y z
N MET A 1 43.66 -77.12 35.02
CA MET A 1 42.63 -77.73 34.14
C MET A 1 41.19 -77.35 34.52
N LYS A 2 40.84 -77.14 35.80
CA LYS A 2 39.50 -76.70 36.24
C LYS A 2 39.10 -75.32 35.68
N ASP A 3 40.05 -74.38 35.66
CA ASP A 3 39.78 -72.99 35.27
C ASP A 3 39.39 -72.87 33.79
N LYS A 4 40.01 -73.70 32.93
CA LYS A 4 39.68 -73.75 31.50
C LYS A 4 38.26 -74.27 31.26
N LYS A 5 37.85 -75.32 31.97
CA LYS A 5 36.47 -75.84 31.91
C LYS A 5 35.45 -74.83 32.43
N MET A 6 35.79 -74.09 33.49
CA MET A 6 34.92 -73.06 34.06
C MET A 6 34.76 -71.88 33.08
N LEU A 7 35.84 -71.45 32.42
CA LEU A 7 35.79 -70.43 31.37
C LEU A 7 34.96 -70.86 30.17
N ASP A 8 35.13 -72.10 29.71
CA ASP A 8 34.37 -72.64 28.59
C ASP A 8 32.88 -72.73 28.93
N GLN A 9 32.54 -73.13 30.16
CA GLN A 9 31.16 -73.11 30.67
C GLN A 9 30.59 -71.69 30.77
N LEU A 10 31.35 -70.72 31.27
CA LEU A 10 30.91 -69.33 31.34
C LEU A 10 30.64 -68.77 29.94
N LYS A 11 31.51 -69.07 28.97
CA LYS A 11 31.37 -68.63 27.58
C LYS A 11 30.13 -69.22 26.93
N GLN A 12 29.89 -70.52 27.12
CA GLN A 12 28.68 -71.20 26.63
C GLN A 12 27.42 -70.56 27.24
N THR A 13 27.40 -70.33 28.56
CA THR A 13 26.28 -69.70 29.24
C THR A 13 26.04 -68.28 28.73
N TYR A 14 27.09 -67.47 28.56
CA TYR A 14 27.00 -66.10 28.04
C TYR A 14 26.45 -66.04 26.60
N LEU A 15 26.82 -66.99 25.75
CA LEU A 15 26.33 -67.06 24.36
C LEU A 15 24.85 -67.49 24.28
N GLN A 16 24.36 -68.23 25.27
CA GLN A 16 22.96 -68.67 25.33
C GLN A 16 22.03 -67.62 25.99
N THR A 17 22.57 -66.68 26.75
CA THR A 17 21.77 -65.60 27.34
C THR A 17 21.36 -64.61 26.27
N GLN A 18 20.05 -64.52 26.01
CA GLN A 18 19.55 -63.44 25.16
C GLN A 18 19.81 -62.09 25.83
N PRO A 19 20.41 -61.12 25.12
CA PRO A 19 20.60 -59.79 25.66
C PRO A 19 19.23 -59.20 26.02
N SER A 20 19.16 -58.52 27.17
CA SER A 20 17.91 -57.87 27.57
C SER A 20 17.46 -56.89 26.48
N LYS A 21 16.15 -56.75 26.28
CA LYS A 21 15.59 -55.85 25.25
C LYS A 21 16.15 -54.42 25.34
N ARG A 22 16.49 -53.98 26.56
CA ARG A 22 17.12 -52.68 26.82
C ARG A 22 18.57 -52.63 26.32
N LEU A 23 19.34 -53.70 26.51
CA LEU A 23 20.73 -53.79 26.02
C LEU A 23 20.78 -53.82 24.48
N VAL A 24 19.87 -54.54 23.83
CA VAL A 24 19.79 -54.56 22.35
C VAL A 24 19.46 -53.17 21.81
N LYS A 25 18.51 -52.48 22.44
CA LYS A 25 18.01 -51.19 21.96
C LYS A 25 18.95 -50.01 22.27
N PHE A 26 19.64 -50.03 23.40
CA PHE A 26 20.44 -48.90 23.89
C PHE A 26 21.91 -49.21 24.13
N GLY A 27 22.32 -50.48 24.05
CA GLY A 27 23.72 -50.89 24.23
C GLY A 27 24.61 -50.22 23.20
N TRP A 28 24.21 -50.25 21.93
CA TRP A 28 24.92 -49.56 20.84
C TRP A 28 24.88 -48.04 20.97
N VAL A 29 23.79 -47.46 21.47
CA VAL A 29 23.67 -46.00 21.67
C VAL A 29 24.69 -45.50 22.70
N ASN A 30 24.95 -46.28 23.75
CA ASN A 30 25.93 -45.93 24.78
C ASN A 30 27.37 -46.37 24.44
N LEU A 31 27.55 -47.39 23.58
CA LEU A 31 28.87 -47.84 23.14
C LEU A 31 29.42 -46.99 21.98
N LYS A 32 28.58 -46.54 21.05
CA LYS A 32 29.00 -45.77 19.87
C LYS A 32 29.84 -44.53 20.21
N PRO A 33 29.46 -43.65 21.15
CA PRO A 33 30.29 -42.49 21.50
C PRO A 33 31.56 -42.83 22.27
N ARG A 34 31.71 -44.08 22.76
CA ARG A 34 32.92 -44.54 23.48
C ARG A 34 33.89 -45.33 22.62
N LEU A 35 33.43 -45.82 21.46
CA LEU A 35 34.21 -46.59 20.49
C LEU A 35 34.64 -45.74 19.29
N VAL A 36 33.85 -44.72 18.95
CA VAL A 36 34.19 -43.78 17.89
C VAL A 36 35.08 -42.71 18.51
N ASP A 37 36.34 -42.71 18.10
CA ASP A 37 37.30 -41.63 18.36
C ASP A 37 36.63 -40.29 18.03
N GLU A 38 36.65 -39.32 18.96
CA GLU A 38 36.01 -37.99 18.83
C GLU A 38 36.49 -37.17 17.60
N ARG A 39 37.44 -37.70 16.81
CA ARG A 39 37.89 -37.11 15.55
C ARG A 39 36.96 -37.29 14.36
N GLU A 40 36.05 -38.27 14.34
CA GLU A 40 35.20 -38.50 13.15
C GLU A 40 33.87 -37.74 13.15
N GLU A 41 33.33 -37.37 14.32
CA GLU A 41 32.02 -36.70 14.37
C GLU A 41 32.07 -35.22 13.91
N GLN A 42 33.25 -34.60 13.83
CA GLN A 42 33.39 -33.26 13.24
C GLN A 42 33.36 -33.26 11.70
N ILE A 43 33.40 -34.43 11.04
CA ILE A 43 33.53 -34.54 9.58
C ILE A 43 32.17 -34.82 8.90
N LEU A 44 31.15 -35.24 9.66
CA LEU A 44 29.83 -35.57 9.09
C LEU A 44 28.97 -34.36 8.73
N PHE A 45 29.21 -33.18 9.32
CA PHE A 45 28.48 -31.95 8.95
C PHE A 45 29.06 -31.21 7.73
N VAL A 46 30.25 -31.58 7.24
CA VAL A 46 30.97 -30.83 6.18
C VAL A 46 31.22 -31.68 4.92
N ARG A 47 30.38 -32.68 4.66
CA ARG A 47 30.42 -33.43 3.39
C ARG A 47 29.11 -33.35 2.60
N ILE A 48 28.53 -32.16 2.54
CA ILE A 48 27.74 -31.80 1.37
C ILE A 48 28.77 -31.66 0.23
N PRO A 49 28.69 -32.45 -0.87
CA PRO A 49 29.63 -32.29 -1.98
C PRO A 49 29.54 -30.83 -2.44
N ARG A 50 30.68 -30.12 -2.52
CA ARG A 50 30.75 -28.68 -2.84
C ARG A 50 29.91 -28.28 -4.05
N GLN A 51 29.73 -29.19 -5.01
CA GLN A 51 28.86 -29.01 -6.17
C GLN A 51 27.37 -28.88 -5.80
N ASN A 52 26.85 -29.71 -4.88
CA ASN A 52 25.45 -29.63 -4.46
C ASN A 52 25.19 -28.46 -3.51
N PHE A 53 26.18 -28.02 -2.73
CA PHE A 53 26.05 -26.81 -1.92
C PHE A 53 26.00 -25.56 -2.80
N ALA A 54 26.85 -25.47 -3.83
CA ALA A 54 26.81 -24.36 -4.79
C ALA A 54 25.47 -24.32 -5.54
N HIS A 55 24.93 -25.47 -5.97
CA HIS A 55 23.61 -25.54 -6.60
C HIS A 55 22.47 -25.22 -5.64
N PHE A 56 22.53 -25.66 -4.39
CA PHE A 56 21.51 -25.37 -3.39
C PHE A 56 21.53 -23.90 -2.96
N VAL A 57 22.71 -23.28 -2.82
CA VAL A 57 22.88 -21.84 -2.57
C VAL A 57 22.45 -21.03 -3.77
N SER A 58 22.82 -21.40 -5.00
CA SER A 58 22.34 -20.69 -6.20
C SER A 58 20.83 -20.82 -6.36
N PHE A 59 20.25 -21.99 -6.07
CA PHE A 59 18.82 -22.21 -6.16
C PHE A 59 18.07 -21.40 -5.09
N THR A 60 18.55 -21.39 -3.85
CA THR A 60 17.94 -20.57 -2.78
C THR A 60 18.07 -19.08 -3.07
N VAL A 61 19.20 -18.61 -3.59
CA VAL A 61 19.36 -17.20 -4.00
C VAL A 61 18.43 -16.85 -5.16
N VAL A 62 18.30 -17.72 -6.17
CA VAL A 62 17.37 -17.50 -7.30
C VAL A 62 15.92 -17.52 -6.81
N VAL A 63 15.53 -18.44 -5.94
CA VAL A 63 14.19 -18.46 -5.33
C VAL A 63 13.97 -17.21 -4.48
N LEU A 64 14.97 -16.76 -3.72
CA LEU A 64 14.87 -15.53 -2.94
C LEU A 64 14.71 -14.31 -3.85
N ILE A 65 15.43 -14.24 -4.98
CA ILE A 65 15.30 -13.16 -5.98
C ILE A 65 13.95 -13.24 -6.69
N ILE A 66 13.43 -14.43 -6.98
CA ILE A 66 12.10 -14.59 -7.60
C ILE A 66 11.02 -14.20 -6.60
N VAL A 67 11.08 -14.67 -5.36
CA VAL A 67 10.12 -14.32 -4.31
C VAL A 67 10.21 -12.83 -4.01
N LEU A 68 11.39 -12.28 -3.71
CA LEU A 68 11.53 -10.85 -3.47
C LEU A 68 11.17 -10.02 -4.71
N GLY A 69 11.66 -10.39 -5.89
CA GLY A 69 11.40 -9.67 -7.14
C GLY A 69 9.93 -9.68 -7.57
N THR A 70 9.22 -10.80 -7.36
CA THR A 70 7.77 -10.85 -7.60
C THR A 70 6.99 -10.06 -6.54
N PHE A 71 7.41 -10.11 -5.28
CA PHE A 71 6.79 -9.32 -4.21
C PHE A 71 7.01 -7.81 -4.39
N PHE A 72 8.21 -7.36 -4.76
CA PHE A 72 8.48 -5.94 -5.04
C PHE A 72 7.66 -5.43 -6.23
N GLY A 73 7.56 -6.21 -7.32
CA GLY A 73 6.71 -5.87 -8.46
C GLY A 73 5.22 -5.79 -8.10
N LEU A 74 4.73 -6.68 -7.24
CA LEU A 74 3.34 -6.66 -6.78
C LEU A 74 3.03 -5.44 -5.89
N ILE A 75 3.99 -4.99 -5.07
CA ILE A 75 3.81 -3.82 -4.21
C ILE A 75 3.75 -2.54 -5.04
N GLU A 76 4.60 -2.38 -6.05
CA GLU A 76 4.55 -1.22 -6.96
C GLU A 76 3.25 -1.17 -7.75
N VAL A 77 2.79 -2.33 -8.26
CA VAL A 77 1.51 -2.44 -8.97
C VAL A 77 0.33 -2.14 -8.03
N ALA A 78 0.38 -2.58 -6.78
CA ALA A 78 -0.64 -2.24 -5.79
C ALA A 78 -0.63 -0.74 -5.46
N GLN A 79 0.52 -0.09 -5.36
CA GLN A 79 0.61 1.36 -5.13
C GLN A 79 0.09 2.18 -6.32
N ALA A 80 0.23 1.67 -7.54
CA ALA A 80 -0.34 2.27 -8.75
C ALA A 80 -1.85 2.00 -8.93
N ALA A 81 -2.46 1.18 -8.07
CA ALA A 81 -3.85 0.81 -8.22
C ALA A 81 -4.79 2.02 -8.09
N LEU A 82 -5.79 2.07 -8.96
CA LEU A 82 -6.84 3.09 -8.97
C LEU A 82 -8.14 2.58 -8.35
N PRO A 83 -9.02 3.48 -7.87
CA PRO A 83 -10.31 3.05 -7.33
C PRO A 83 -11.10 2.21 -8.34
N GLY A 84 -11.54 1.03 -7.90
CA GLY A 84 -12.21 0.02 -8.72
C GLY A 84 -11.30 -1.10 -9.25
N GLU A 85 -9.99 -1.01 -9.05
CA GLU A 85 -9.06 -2.09 -9.37
C GLU A 85 -8.94 -3.10 -8.21
N PRO A 86 -8.66 -4.40 -8.47
CA PRO A 86 -8.65 -5.44 -7.44
C PRO A 86 -7.65 -5.21 -6.30
N LEU A 87 -6.52 -4.55 -6.59
CA LEU A 87 -5.46 -4.31 -5.61
C LEU A 87 -5.62 -2.99 -4.84
N TYR A 88 -6.64 -2.20 -5.16
CA TYR A 88 -6.90 -0.93 -4.50
C TYR A 88 -7.11 -1.02 -2.98
N PRO A 89 -7.81 -2.04 -2.45
CA PRO A 89 -7.94 -2.20 -0.99
C PRO A 89 -6.59 -2.39 -0.30
N LEU A 90 -5.64 -3.06 -0.96
CA LEU A 90 -4.30 -3.27 -0.43
C LEU A 90 -3.51 -1.94 -0.38
N LYS A 91 -3.63 -1.12 -1.43
CA LYS A 91 -3.09 0.25 -1.44
C LYS A 91 -3.60 1.06 -0.25
N ARG A 92 -4.93 1.11 -0.06
CA ARG A 92 -5.56 1.83 1.05
C ARG A 92 -5.03 1.37 2.40
N LEU A 93 -4.95 0.07 2.62
CA LEU A 93 -4.44 -0.49 3.88
C LEU A 93 -2.98 -0.05 4.12
N SER A 94 -2.14 -0.13 3.08
CA SER A 94 -0.73 0.29 3.19
C SER A 94 -0.60 1.78 3.52
N GLU A 95 -1.40 2.63 2.89
CA GLU A 95 -1.40 4.07 3.15
C GLU A 95 -1.92 4.41 4.56
N THR A 96 -2.95 3.71 5.04
CA THR A 96 -3.46 3.89 6.41
C THR A 96 -2.42 3.53 7.48
N ILE A 97 -1.65 2.45 7.26
CA ILE A 97 -0.57 2.07 8.17
C ILE A 97 0.51 3.16 8.17
N ILE A 98 0.92 3.63 6.99
CA ILE A 98 1.93 4.68 6.86
C ILE A 98 1.46 5.99 7.51
N SER A 99 0.21 6.41 7.29
CA SER A 99 -0.36 7.63 7.87
C SER A 99 -0.51 7.56 9.40
N THR A 100 -0.58 6.36 9.96
CA THR A 100 -0.60 6.17 11.42
C THR A 100 0.79 6.41 12.03
N VAL A 101 1.86 6.09 11.29
CA VAL A 101 3.25 6.25 11.74
C VAL A 101 3.82 7.62 11.39
N SER A 102 3.41 8.22 10.27
CA SER A 102 3.84 9.53 9.81
C SER A 102 2.64 10.48 9.70
N PRO A 103 2.61 11.60 10.47
CA PRO A 103 1.46 12.50 10.54
C PRO A 103 1.37 13.48 9.36
N THR A 104 1.89 13.12 8.18
CA THR A 104 1.88 13.99 7.01
C THR A 104 0.51 13.96 6.34
N SER A 105 -0.46 14.72 6.88
CA SER A 105 -1.86 14.76 6.41
C SER A 105 -1.99 15.09 4.91
N ASN A 106 -1.06 15.88 4.37
CA ASN A 106 -1.14 16.37 3.00
C ASN A 106 -0.86 15.29 1.93
N VAL A 107 -0.19 14.19 2.30
CA VAL A 107 0.18 13.12 1.35
C VAL A 107 -1.06 12.38 0.86
N ALA A 108 -2.04 12.16 1.73
CA ALA A 108 -3.29 11.51 1.35
C ALA A 108 -4.03 12.33 0.28
N VAL A 109 -4.11 13.65 0.46
CA VAL A 109 -4.78 14.55 -0.49
C VAL A 109 -4.12 14.55 -1.85
N GLU A 110 -2.78 14.57 -1.89
CA GLU A 110 -2.03 14.45 -3.15
C GLU A 110 -2.26 13.12 -3.85
N HIS A 111 -2.22 12.01 -3.12
CA HIS A 111 -2.46 10.69 -3.68
C HIS A 111 -3.85 10.60 -4.29
N ARG A 112 -4.89 11.09 -3.59
CA ARG A 112 -6.27 11.10 -4.09
C ARG A 112 -6.44 12.03 -5.30
N ALA A 113 -5.84 13.22 -5.29
CA ALA A 113 -5.88 14.13 -6.44
C ALA A 113 -5.27 13.50 -7.70
N LYS A 114 -4.12 12.81 -7.53
CA LYS A 114 -3.47 12.09 -8.62
C LYS A 114 -4.34 10.95 -9.17
N GLU A 115 -5.03 10.21 -8.30
CA GLU A 115 -5.96 9.15 -8.74
C GLU A 115 -7.10 9.71 -9.60
N VAL A 116 -7.64 10.89 -9.26
CA VAL A 116 -8.66 11.59 -10.06
C VAL A 116 -8.10 11.96 -11.44
N LEU A 117 -6.89 12.52 -11.50
CA LEU A 117 -6.23 12.89 -12.76
C LEU A 117 -5.88 11.68 -13.63
N ASP A 118 -5.40 10.59 -13.02
CA ASP A 118 -5.02 9.38 -13.75
C ASP A 118 -6.26 8.65 -14.31
N LEU A 119 -7.36 8.62 -13.54
CA LEU A 119 -8.64 8.09 -14.03
C LEU A 119 -9.26 8.95 -15.12
N SER A 120 -9.16 10.28 -15.03
CA SER A 120 -9.70 11.17 -16.05
C SER A 120 -8.98 11.02 -17.40
N LYS A 121 -7.64 10.86 -17.37
CA LYS A 121 -6.82 10.59 -18.57
C LYS A 121 -7.09 9.23 -19.20
N LYS A 122 -7.36 8.20 -18.38
CA LYS A 122 -7.66 6.84 -18.87
C LYS A 122 -9.02 6.73 -19.56
N GLY A 123 -9.88 7.75 -19.48
CA GLY A 123 -11.20 7.79 -20.13
C GLY A 123 -12.14 6.65 -19.70
N LYS A 124 -11.81 5.96 -18.61
CA LYS A 124 -12.46 4.71 -18.19
C LYS A 124 -13.21 4.92 -16.87
N GLN A 125 -14.49 4.53 -16.92
CA GLN A 125 -15.42 4.31 -15.81
C GLN A 125 -15.78 5.53 -14.96
N ASN A 126 -16.92 6.16 -15.31
CA ASN A 126 -17.58 7.21 -14.51
C ASN A 126 -17.73 6.82 -13.03
N GLN A 127 -17.92 5.53 -12.72
CA GLN A 127 -18.06 5.08 -11.34
C GLN A 127 -16.74 5.12 -10.55
N SER A 128 -15.64 4.64 -11.12
CA SER A 128 -14.31 4.73 -10.51
C SER A 128 -13.88 6.17 -10.32
N LEU A 129 -14.10 7.02 -11.33
CA LEU A 129 -13.78 8.45 -11.24
C LEU A 129 -14.63 9.15 -10.17
N LYS A 130 -15.94 8.89 -10.13
CA LYS A 130 -16.82 9.42 -9.08
C LYS A 130 -16.33 9.01 -7.69
N ARG A 131 -15.97 7.73 -7.52
CA ARG A 131 -15.40 7.24 -6.26
C ARG A 131 -14.09 7.95 -5.90
N ALA A 132 -13.20 8.16 -6.87
CA ALA A 132 -11.96 8.91 -6.66
C ALA A 132 -12.22 10.34 -6.16
N VAL A 133 -13.23 11.03 -6.73
CA VAL A 133 -13.61 12.38 -6.33
C VAL A 133 -14.18 12.42 -4.91
N GLU A 134 -15.02 11.46 -4.53
CA GLU A 134 -15.52 11.36 -3.15
C GLU A 134 -14.38 11.06 -2.17
N GLU A 135 -13.49 10.12 -2.50
CA GLU A 135 -12.34 9.82 -1.64
C GLU A 135 -11.35 11.00 -1.54
N TYR A 136 -11.24 11.83 -2.59
CA TYR A 136 -10.51 13.10 -2.54
C TYR A 136 -11.17 14.10 -1.59
N LYS A 137 -12.50 14.25 -1.65
CA LYS A 137 -13.25 15.10 -0.73
C LYS A 137 -13.02 14.71 0.73
N GLU A 138 -13.13 13.43 1.05
CA GLU A 138 -12.87 12.92 2.40
C GLU A 138 -11.46 13.26 2.87
N ALA A 139 -10.45 13.06 2.02
CA ALA A 139 -9.06 13.37 2.36
C ALA A 139 -8.84 14.87 2.60
N VAL A 140 -9.46 15.75 1.81
CA VAL A 140 -9.40 17.20 1.99
C VAL A 140 -10.03 17.60 3.33
N LEU A 141 -11.22 17.08 3.65
CA LEU A 141 -11.92 17.35 4.90
C LEU A 141 -11.14 16.85 6.13
N GLU A 142 -10.62 15.62 6.07
CA GLU A 142 -9.84 15.04 7.15
C GLU A 142 -8.53 15.80 7.39
N SER A 143 -7.84 16.19 6.31
CA SER A 143 -6.61 16.98 6.41
C SER A 143 -6.88 18.36 6.99
N ARG A 144 -7.98 19.00 6.57
CA ARG A 144 -8.40 20.30 7.11
C ARG A 144 -8.66 20.26 8.61
N GLN A 145 -9.24 19.17 9.12
CA GLN A 145 -9.46 19.00 10.56
C GLN A 145 -8.16 18.79 11.35
N LYS A 146 -7.13 18.20 10.73
CA LYS A 146 -5.85 17.89 11.37
C LYS A 146 -4.86 19.05 11.33
N ILE A 147 -4.97 19.94 10.35
CA ILE A 147 -4.07 21.07 10.18
C ILE A 147 -4.49 22.22 11.10
N ALA A 148 -3.54 22.73 11.89
CA ALA A 148 -3.79 23.86 12.76
C ALA A 148 -3.95 25.16 11.93
N PRO A 149 -4.96 26.01 12.24
CA PRO A 149 -5.13 27.30 11.58
C PRO A 149 -3.86 28.15 11.69
N SER A 150 -3.50 28.85 10.62
CA SER A 150 -2.35 29.78 10.56
C SER A 150 -0.97 29.14 10.82
N SER A 151 -0.86 27.81 10.69
CA SER A 151 0.43 27.11 10.69
C SER A 151 1.10 27.16 9.30
N SER A 152 2.40 26.86 9.22
CA SER A 152 3.07 26.67 7.92
C SER A 152 2.43 25.54 7.10
N GLY A 153 1.92 24.51 7.78
CA GLY A 153 1.19 23.41 7.14
C GLY A 153 -0.13 23.84 6.49
N GLU A 154 -0.77 24.90 7.00
CA GLU A 154 -1.98 25.48 6.40
C GLU A 154 -1.68 26.21 5.09
N GLN A 155 -0.57 26.95 5.04
CA GLN A 155 -0.13 27.62 3.80
C GLN A 155 0.24 26.60 2.72
N GLU A 156 1.03 25.57 3.08
CA GLU A 156 1.37 24.48 2.17
C GLU A 156 0.13 23.73 1.67
N PHE A 157 -0.84 23.50 2.55
CA PHE A 157 -2.09 22.84 2.19
C PHE A 157 -2.93 23.67 1.22
N GLN A 158 -3.09 24.98 1.48
CA GLN A 158 -3.79 25.88 0.57
C GLN A 158 -3.12 25.96 -0.81
N GLN A 159 -1.79 26.06 -0.85
CA GLN A 159 -1.04 26.09 -2.10
C GLN A 159 -1.22 24.80 -2.91
N ARG A 160 -1.18 23.63 -2.25
CA ARG A 160 -1.43 22.35 -2.92
C ARG A 160 -2.84 22.25 -3.47
N LEU A 161 -3.85 22.71 -2.74
CA LEU A 161 -5.23 22.73 -3.24
C LEU A 161 -5.39 23.67 -4.44
N GLU A 162 -4.68 24.79 -4.46
CA GLU A 162 -4.67 25.71 -5.61
C GLU A 162 -4.07 25.05 -6.85
N GLU A 163 -2.91 24.41 -6.72
CA GLU A 163 -2.27 23.66 -7.82
C GLU A 163 -3.19 22.54 -8.34
N GLN A 164 -3.85 21.82 -7.43
CA GLN A 164 -4.77 20.74 -7.79
C GLN A 164 -6.02 21.27 -8.51
N GLU A 165 -6.58 22.39 -8.07
CA GLU A 165 -7.70 23.05 -8.75
C GLU A 165 -7.34 23.41 -10.20
N GLU A 166 -6.15 23.99 -10.42
CA GLU A 166 -5.67 24.31 -11.75
C GLU A 166 -5.49 23.04 -12.61
N GLN A 167 -4.87 22.00 -12.06
CA GLN A 167 -4.71 20.72 -12.75
C GLN A 167 -6.05 20.07 -13.13
N PHE A 168 -7.06 20.13 -12.27
CA PHE A 168 -8.39 19.61 -12.59
C PHE A 168 -9.08 20.43 -13.69
N ARG A 169 -8.98 21.76 -13.63
CA ARG A 169 -9.51 22.66 -14.67
C ARG A 169 -8.82 22.45 -16.01
N GLU A 170 -7.52 22.19 -16.01
CA GLU A 170 -6.78 21.86 -17.23
C GLU A 170 -7.19 20.50 -17.78
N ALA A 171 -7.26 19.47 -16.93
CA ALA A 171 -7.73 18.15 -17.32
C ALA A 171 -9.17 18.17 -17.87
N ARG A 172 -10.02 19.08 -17.38
CA ARG A 172 -11.40 19.27 -17.87
C ARG A 172 -11.46 19.59 -19.36
N LYS A 173 -10.45 20.27 -19.91
CA LYS A 173 -10.40 20.62 -21.34
C LYS A 173 -10.32 19.38 -22.25
N SER A 174 -9.86 18.24 -21.72
CA SER A 174 -9.63 16.99 -22.46
C SER A 174 -10.34 15.76 -21.88
N GLY A 175 -11.05 15.90 -20.76
CA GLY A 175 -11.61 14.79 -19.98
C GLY A 175 -13.09 14.97 -19.58
N PRO A 176 -13.62 14.05 -18.75
CA PRO A 176 -15.02 14.08 -18.29
C PRO A 176 -15.30 15.31 -17.43
N SER A 177 -16.13 16.22 -17.95
CA SER A 177 -16.21 17.58 -17.43
C SER A 177 -16.85 17.70 -16.05
N GLU A 178 -17.83 16.86 -15.72
CA GLU A 178 -18.62 17.00 -14.48
C GLU A 178 -17.83 16.61 -13.22
N GLN A 179 -17.11 15.49 -13.26
CA GLN A 179 -16.38 14.99 -12.07
C GLN A 179 -15.12 15.82 -11.79
N LEU A 180 -14.46 16.30 -12.85
CA LEU A 180 -13.32 17.20 -12.71
C LEU A 180 -13.74 18.58 -12.19
N GLU A 181 -14.93 19.05 -12.56
CA GLU A 181 -15.48 20.29 -11.98
C GLU A 181 -15.76 20.13 -10.48
N LYS A 182 -16.35 19.00 -10.06
CA LYS A 182 -16.56 18.71 -8.64
C LYS A 182 -15.25 18.63 -7.88
N ALA A 183 -14.22 18.01 -8.44
CA ALA A 183 -12.89 17.95 -7.83
C ALA A 183 -12.27 19.35 -7.67
N ALA A 184 -12.42 20.21 -8.68
CA ALA A 184 -11.98 21.61 -8.60
C ALA A 184 -12.77 22.41 -7.56
N GLU A 185 -14.10 22.21 -7.45
CA GLU A 185 -14.94 22.84 -6.42
C GLU A 185 -14.52 22.39 -5.01
N ILE A 186 -14.26 21.09 -4.81
CA ILE A 186 -13.75 20.55 -3.53
C ILE A 186 -12.41 21.19 -3.16
N ALA A 187 -11.48 21.31 -4.11
CA ALA A 187 -10.18 21.94 -3.86
C ALA A 187 -10.35 23.42 -3.46
N ARG A 188 -11.26 24.14 -4.13
CA ARG A 188 -11.61 25.53 -3.81
C ARG A 188 -12.25 25.66 -2.41
N GLU A 189 -13.26 24.86 -2.11
CA GLU A 189 -13.94 24.83 -0.80
C GLU A 189 -12.97 24.49 0.33
N GLY A 190 -12.05 23.55 0.09
CA GLY A 190 -11.02 23.15 1.05
C GLY A 190 -10.09 24.29 1.46
N ARG A 191 -9.86 25.27 0.57
CA ARG A 191 -9.08 26.49 0.88
C ARG A 191 -9.87 27.48 1.74
N SER A 192 -11.17 27.60 1.50
CA SER A 192 -12.04 28.58 2.17
C SER A 192 -12.44 28.17 3.59
N GLY A 193 -12.22 26.91 4.00
CA GLY A 193 -12.56 26.39 5.32
C GLY A 193 -14.07 26.22 5.55
N PRO A 194 -14.48 25.60 6.67
CA PRO A 194 -15.89 25.40 7.00
C PRO A 194 -16.51 26.76 7.39
N GLY A 195 -16.95 27.52 6.39
CA GLY A 195 -17.46 28.89 6.57
C GLY A 195 -17.22 29.83 5.39
N GLY A 196 -16.57 29.38 4.31
CA GLY A 196 -16.52 30.12 3.06
C GLY A 196 -17.90 30.13 2.39
N ASP A 197 -18.66 31.18 2.67
CA ASP A 197 -19.95 31.47 2.06
C ASP A 197 -19.96 31.17 0.56
N GLY A 198 -21.02 30.49 0.14
CA GLY A 198 -21.38 30.33 -1.26
C GLY A 198 -21.70 31.68 -1.88
N ASN A 199 -20.68 32.43 -2.29
CA ASN A 199 -20.86 33.51 -3.25
C ASN A 199 -20.84 32.90 -4.66
N ARG A 200 -21.95 32.22 -4.99
CA ARG A 200 -22.36 32.06 -6.39
C ARG A 200 -22.86 33.43 -6.84
N ASP A 201 -21.93 34.30 -7.24
CA ASP A 201 -22.22 35.44 -8.09
C ASP A 201 -22.74 34.90 -9.42
N ASN A 202 -24.05 34.68 -9.46
CA ASN A 202 -24.78 34.40 -10.67
C ASN A 202 -25.22 35.75 -11.26
N GLU A 203 -24.24 36.61 -11.58
CA GLU A 203 -24.45 37.77 -12.46
C GLU A 203 -24.46 37.28 -13.92
N ASN A 204 -25.55 36.64 -14.35
CA ASN A 204 -25.92 36.64 -15.76
C ASN A 204 -27.37 36.17 -16.00
N GLU A 205 -28.34 36.95 -15.53
CA GLU A 205 -29.61 37.06 -16.26
C GLU A 205 -29.86 38.52 -16.58
N LYS A 206 -29.54 38.85 -17.83
CA LYS A 206 -29.89 40.10 -18.51
C LYS A 206 -31.40 40.33 -18.41
N GLU A 207 -31.80 41.35 -17.67
CA GLU A 207 -33.08 42.02 -17.93
C GLU A 207 -33.02 42.66 -19.32
N PRO A 208 -34.06 42.50 -20.16
CA PRO A 208 -34.15 43.22 -21.43
C PRO A 208 -34.65 44.65 -21.19
N GLU A 209 -33.78 45.63 -21.44
CA GLU A 209 -34.17 47.04 -21.62
C GLU A 209 -35.12 47.16 -22.83
N THR A 210 -36.40 47.40 -22.55
CA THR A 210 -37.34 47.90 -23.56
C THR A 210 -37.06 49.38 -23.80
N LYS A 211 -36.39 49.67 -24.91
CA LYS A 211 -36.42 50.98 -25.58
C LYS A 211 -37.84 51.26 -26.08
N THR A 212 -38.43 52.34 -25.60
CA THR A 212 -39.45 53.10 -26.35
C THR A 212 -38.99 54.55 -26.41
N ASP A 213 -38.33 54.86 -27.51
CA ASP A 213 -38.26 56.23 -28.03
C ASP A 213 -39.61 56.52 -28.70
N ASP A 214 -40.34 57.51 -28.21
CA ASP A 214 -41.25 58.30 -29.04
C ASP A 214 -41.17 59.76 -28.60
N ARG A 215 -40.49 60.54 -29.44
CA ARG A 215 -40.50 62.00 -29.44
C ARG A 215 -41.78 62.48 -30.13
N SER A 216 -42.41 63.49 -29.54
CA SER A 216 -42.74 64.78 -30.17
C SER A 216 -44.18 65.23 -29.93
N GLY A 217 -44.33 66.47 -29.46
CA GLY A 217 -45.55 67.25 -29.70
C GLY A 217 -46.04 68.10 -28.53
N SER A 218 -45.44 69.28 -28.34
CA SER A 218 -46.00 70.40 -27.60
C SER A 218 -47.45 70.73 -28.01
N ASN A 219 -48.29 71.18 -27.06
CA ASN A 219 -48.86 72.54 -27.09
C ASN A 219 -49.67 72.87 -25.81
N SER A 220 -49.50 74.12 -25.32
CA SER A 220 -50.46 75.07 -24.73
C SER A 220 -51.55 74.57 -23.75
N GLY A 221 -51.82 75.17 -22.59
CA GLY A 221 -51.57 76.54 -22.15
C GLY A 221 -52.33 76.81 -20.84
N SER A 222 -51.98 77.94 -20.23
CA SER A 222 -52.47 78.49 -18.97
C SER A 222 -53.98 78.76 -18.91
N ASN A 223 -54.63 78.32 -17.82
CA ASN A 223 -55.33 79.18 -16.83
C ASN A 223 -55.88 78.33 -15.69
#